data_AF-A0A838MWI9-F1
#
_entry.id   AF-A0A838MWI9-F1
#
_cell.length_a   1.000
_cell.length_b   1.000
_cell.length_c   1.000
_cell.angle_alpha   90.00
_cell.angle_beta   90.00
_cell.angle_gamma   90.00
#
_symmetry.space_group_name_H-M   'P 1'
#
loop_
_entity.id
_entity.type
_entity.pdbx_description
1 polymer ?
#
loop_
_entity_poly.entity_id
_entity_poly.type
_entity_poly.pdbx_seq_one_letter_code
_entity_poly.pdbx_strand_id
1 'polypeptide(L)'
;IIIPDHSPRAILEGYRPGSMPEELTGGLGEAGVTALREFVEAGGTLVCLNKASDFAIEQLKLPVRDITEGLKQTEFYVPGSILRTEIDTTHPLAKGMPRESIAWAEDSPVFEVSDPQEAARVRVVARYPMNADPLLSGWLLGGDKIKGKAALVEVSLGKGRVVLFGFRPQYRAQSLATYTLLFNAISQRPNTAPAGAADQ
;
A
#
# COMPACT_ATOMS: atom_id res chain seq x y z
N ILE A 1 -6.68 -7.99 8.61
CA ILE A 1 -7.80 -7.35 7.88
C ILE A 1 -7.27 -6.88 6.53
N ILE A 2 -8.05 -7.05 5.46
CA ILE A 2 -7.71 -6.52 4.12
C ILE A 2 -8.79 -5.51 3.73
N ILE A 3 -8.37 -4.31 3.31
CA ILE A 3 -9.25 -3.31 2.71
C ILE A 3 -8.95 -3.28 1.21
N PRO A 4 -9.91 -3.69 0.36
CA PRO A 4 -9.74 -3.67 -1.10
C PRO A 4 -9.73 -2.25 -1.65
N ASP A 5 -9.39 -2.13 -2.93
CA ASP A 5 -9.28 -0.84 -3.64
C ASP A 5 -10.59 -0.05 -3.62
N HIS A 6 -10.63 0.98 -2.76
CA HIS A 6 -11.68 1.97 -2.64
C HIS A 6 -11.06 3.31 -2.24
N SER A 7 -11.72 4.41 -2.59
CA SER A 7 -11.27 5.74 -2.14
C SER A 7 -11.44 5.88 -0.62
N PRO A 8 -10.64 6.75 0.04
CA PRO A 8 -10.77 6.99 1.48
C PRO A 8 -12.19 7.38 1.90
N ARG A 9 -12.81 8.25 1.10
CA ARG A 9 -14.20 8.65 1.30
C ARG A 9 -15.18 7.47 1.23
N ALA A 10 -15.03 6.59 0.24
CA ALA A 10 -15.93 5.43 0.10
C ALA A 10 -15.77 4.45 1.27
N ILE A 11 -14.56 4.29 1.81
CA ILE A 11 -14.31 3.45 2.99
C ILE A 11 -14.94 4.08 4.24
N LEU A 12 -14.79 5.39 4.41
CA LEU A 12 -15.25 6.09 5.61
C LEU A 12 -16.77 6.31 5.63
N GLU A 13 -17.33 6.81 4.52
CA GLU A 13 -18.73 7.22 4.42
C GLU A 13 -19.63 6.12 3.83
N GLY A 14 -19.07 5.22 3.02
CA GLY A 14 -19.83 4.19 2.30
C GLY A 14 -20.87 4.76 1.35
N TYR A 15 -21.92 3.97 1.10
CA TYR A 15 -23.06 4.40 0.29
C TYR A 15 -24.00 5.30 1.10
N ARG A 16 -24.54 6.34 0.44
CA ARG A 16 -25.50 7.25 1.09
C ARG A 16 -26.87 6.57 1.29
N PRO A 17 -27.62 6.95 2.33
CA PRO A 17 -29.02 6.51 2.49
C PRO A 17 -29.83 6.73 1.20
N GLY A 18 -30.59 5.71 0.81
CA GLY A 18 -31.41 5.73 -0.41
C GLY A 18 -30.67 5.44 -1.73
N SER A 19 -29.35 5.24 -1.72
CA SER A 19 -28.59 4.83 -2.92
C SER A 19 -28.41 3.32 -3.08
N MET A 20 -28.63 2.56 -2.00
CA MET A 20 -28.55 1.10 -1.90
C MET A 20 -29.58 0.61 -0.85
N PRO A 21 -29.88 -0.70 -0.76
CA PRO A 21 -30.58 -1.28 0.40
C PRO A 21 -29.94 -0.80 1.71
N GLU A 22 -30.77 -0.54 2.72
CA GLU A 22 -30.35 0.15 3.95
C GLU A 22 -29.17 -0.57 4.64
N GLU A 23 -29.17 -1.91 4.63
CA GLU A 23 -28.12 -2.75 5.21
C GLU A 23 -26.77 -2.65 4.50
N LEU A 24 -26.74 -2.06 3.29
CA LEU A 24 -25.54 -1.83 2.49
C LEU A 24 -25.13 -0.34 2.45
N THR A 25 -25.80 0.52 3.21
CA THR A 25 -25.45 1.94 3.35
C THR A 25 -24.57 2.20 4.55
N GLY A 26 -23.84 3.33 4.54
CA GLY A 26 -22.85 3.67 5.57
C GLY A 26 -21.48 3.04 5.33
N GLY A 27 -20.46 3.64 5.95
CA GLY A 27 -19.08 3.18 5.90
C GLY A 27 -18.55 2.85 7.28
N LEU A 28 -17.23 2.77 7.42
CA LEU A 28 -16.59 2.46 8.71
C LEU A 28 -16.88 3.53 9.78
N GLY A 29 -16.96 4.80 9.37
CA GLY A 29 -17.02 5.94 10.27
C GLY A 29 -15.83 6.00 11.26
N GLU A 30 -15.89 6.97 12.18
CA GLU A 30 -14.86 7.18 13.20
C GLU A 30 -14.69 5.97 14.14
N ALA A 31 -15.79 5.30 14.47
CA ALA A 31 -15.77 4.11 15.31
C ALA A 31 -15.01 2.95 14.63
N GLY A 32 -15.24 2.73 13.33
CA GLY A 32 -14.52 1.72 12.57
C GLY A 32 -13.05 2.06 12.39
N VAL A 33 -12.70 3.34 12.17
CA VAL A 33 -11.31 3.81 12.14
C VAL A 33 -10.61 3.51 13.48
N THR A 34 -11.27 3.83 14.60
CA THR A 34 -10.75 3.57 15.95
C THR A 34 -10.51 2.07 16.16
N ALA A 35 -11.50 1.23 15.84
CA ALA A 35 -11.38 -0.22 15.96
C ALA A 35 -10.26 -0.80 15.08
N LEU A 36 -10.06 -0.26 13.86
CA LEU A 36 -8.94 -0.67 13.00
C LEU A 36 -7.60 -0.29 13.60
N ARG A 37 -7.46 0.90 14.16
CA ARG A 37 -6.24 1.33 14.85
C ARG A 37 -5.92 0.39 16.01
N GLU A 38 -6.89 0.15 16.89
CA GLU A 38 -6.74 -0.73 18.06
C GLU A 38 -6.35 -2.15 17.63
N PHE A 39 -6.99 -2.69 16.59
CA PHE A 39 -6.67 -3.99 16.03
C PHE A 39 -5.19 -4.07 15.59
N VAL A 40 -4.70 -3.06 14.86
CA VAL A 40 -3.29 -3.04 14.41
C VAL A 40 -2.37 -2.88 15.62
N GLU A 41 -2.63 -1.93 16.52
CA GLU A 41 -1.79 -1.69 17.69
C GLU A 41 -1.68 -2.90 18.61
N ALA A 42 -2.73 -3.74 18.68
CA ALA A 42 -2.75 -5.00 19.42
C ALA A 42 -1.96 -6.15 18.77
N GLY A 43 -1.36 -5.94 17.59
CA GLY A 43 -0.59 -6.97 16.87
C GLY A 43 -1.22 -7.43 15.56
N GLY A 44 -2.34 -6.82 15.16
CA GLY A 44 -3.01 -7.11 13.89
C GLY A 44 -2.19 -6.68 12.68
N THR A 45 -2.48 -7.31 11.54
CA THR A 45 -2.00 -6.86 10.23
C THR A 45 -3.17 -6.28 9.44
N LEU A 46 -3.05 -5.00 9.07
CA LEU A 46 -3.93 -4.34 8.12
C LEU A 46 -3.25 -4.29 6.75
N VAL A 47 -3.93 -4.78 5.72
CA VAL A 47 -3.45 -4.72 4.33
C VAL A 47 -4.37 -3.81 3.54
N CYS A 48 -3.84 -2.77 2.94
CA CYS A 48 -4.58 -1.84 2.10
C CYS A 48 -4.11 -1.93 0.66
N LEU A 49 -5.08 -2.01 -0.25
CA LEU A 49 -4.83 -2.22 -1.67
C LEU A 49 -5.12 -0.96 -2.45
N ASN A 50 -4.15 -0.55 -3.27
CA ASN A 50 -4.26 0.61 -4.15
C ASN A 50 -4.74 1.85 -3.37
N LYS A 51 -5.86 2.49 -3.76
CA LYS A 51 -6.37 3.74 -3.16
C LYS A 51 -6.81 3.59 -1.69
N ALA A 52 -7.03 2.37 -1.20
CA ALA A 52 -7.26 2.15 0.23
C ALA A 52 -6.01 2.43 1.08
N SER A 53 -4.84 2.54 0.47
CA SER A 53 -3.62 2.93 1.16
C SER A 53 -3.70 4.36 1.68
N ASP A 54 -4.31 5.27 0.93
CA ASP A 54 -4.47 6.67 1.32
C ASP A 54 -5.38 6.80 2.55
N PHE A 55 -6.43 5.95 2.63
CA PHE A 55 -7.27 5.85 3.82
C PHE A 55 -6.43 5.51 5.06
N ALA A 56 -5.57 4.49 4.97
CA ALA A 56 -4.74 4.11 6.11
C ALA A 56 -3.71 5.18 6.45
N ILE A 57 -3.09 5.81 5.45
CA ILE A 57 -2.15 6.92 5.65
C ILE A 57 -2.83 8.05 6.44
N GLU A 58 -3.98 8.52 5.98
CA GLU A 58 -4.70 9.64 6.57
C GLU A 58 -5.28 9.33 7.95
N GLN A 59 -5.97 8.19 8.09
CA GLN A 59 -6.74 7.86 9.28
C GLN A 59 -5.85 7.29 10.39
N LEU A 60 -4.81 6.53 10.03
CA LEU A 60 -3.87 5.97 10.99
C LEU A 60 -2.67 6.90 11.27
N LYS A 61 -2.56 8.03 10.55
CA LYS A 61 -1.46 9.01 10.67
C LYS A 61 -0.11 8.34 10.44
N LEU A 62 0.01 7.61 9.34
CA LEU A 62 1.24 6.89 9.00
C LEU A 62 2.29 7.87 8.46
N PRO A 63 3.59 7.67 8.73
CA PRO A 63 4.69 8.51 8.25
C PRO A 63 5.05 8.24 6.78
N VAL A 64 4.02 8.08 5.95
CA VAL A 64 4.11 7.84 4.51
C VAL A 64 3.16 8.80 3.82
N ARG A 65 3.50 9.27 2.61
CA ARG A 65 2.58 10.02 1.74
C ARG A 65 2.50 9.38 0.37
N ASP A 66 1.37 9.56 -0.31
CA ASP A 66 1.28 9.36 -1.74
C ASP A 66 1.79 10.62 -2.47
N ILE A 67 2.80 10.46 -3.33
CA ILE A 67 3.35 11.58 -4.12
C ILE A 67 2.52 11.88 -5.37
N THR A 68 1.57 11.00 -5.72
CA THR A 68 0.66 11.19 -6.84
C THR A 68 -0.61 11.93 -6.45
N GLU A 69 -0.86 12.06 -5.15
CA GLU A 69 -1.98 12.81 -4.60
C GLU A 69 -1.94 14.27 -5.08
N GLY A 70 -3.07 14.76 -5.60
CA GLY A 70 -3.21 16.13 -6.10
C GLY A 70 -2.56 16.41 -7.46
N LEU A 71 -1.83 15.46 -8.05
CA LEU A 71 -1.31 15.62 -9.41
C LEU A 71 -2.45 15.60 -10.42
N LYS A 72 -2.37 16.48 -11.43
CA LYS A 72 -3.31 16.46 -12.55
C LYS A 72 -3.02 15.25 -13.45
N GLN A 73 -4.04 14.76 -14.14
CA GLN A 73 -3.87 13.70 -15.16
C GLN A 73 -2.93 14.11 -16.30
N THR A 74 -2.68 15.40 -16.51
CA THR A 74 -1.67 15.91 -17.46
C THR A 74 -0.24 15.82 -16.94
N GLU A 75 -0.04 15.54 -15.65
CA GLU A 75 1.26 15.45 -14.99
C GLU A 75 1.64 14.02 -14.63
N PHE A 76 0.66 13.22 -14.20
CA PHE A 76 0.82 11.80 -13.94
C PHE A 76 -0.48 11.06 -14.29
N TYR A 77 -0.38 10.01 -15.10
CA TYR A 77 -1.55 9.23 -15.51
C TYR A 77 -1.18 7.80 -15.88
N VAL A 78 -1.86 6.85 -15.25
CA VAL A 78 -1.70 5.41 -15.46
C VAL A 78 -3.06 4.72 -15.41
N PRO A 79 -3.77 4.59 -16.54
CA PRO A 79 -5.14 4.05 -16.57
C PRO A 79 -5.21 2.52 -16.48
N GLY A 80 -4.07 1.83 -16.44
CA GLY A 80 -3.99 0.38 -16.53
C GLY A 80 -2.75 -0.04 -17.32
N SER A 81 -1.67 -0.32 -16.61
CA SER A 81 -0.37 -0.62 -17.19
C SER A 81 0.39 -1.67 -16.38
N ILE A 82 1.27 -2.40 -17.06
CA ILE A 82 2.24 -3.26 -16.42
C ILE A 82 3.50 -2.45 -16.18
N LEU A 83 3.83 -2.26 -14.91
CA LEU A 83 5.03 -1.53 -14.49
C LEU A 83 6.07 -2.49 -13.90
N ARG A 84 7.34 -2.23 -14.18
CA ARG A 84 8.48 -2.91 -13.57
C ARG A 84 8.60 -2.53 -12.11
N THR A 85 8.88 -3.51 -11.26
CA THR A 85 9.20 -3.30 -9.84
C THR A 85 10.50 -4.01 -9.46
N GLU A 86 11.26 -3.38 -8.56
CA GLU A 86 12.43 -3.94 -7.90
C GLU A 86 12.05 -4.29 -6.46
N ILE A 87 12.25 -5.56 -6.09
CA ILE A 87 11.83 -6.15 -4.82
C ILE A 87 13.03 -6.30 -3.89
N ASP A 88 12.87 -5.85 -2.63
CA ASP A 88 13.81 -6.18 -1.57
C ASP A 88 13.58 -7.61 -1.08
N THR A 89 14.31 -8.56 -1.68
CA THR A 89 14.21 -9.99 -1.35
C THR A 89 14.68 -10.35 0.07
N THR A 90 15.30 -9.42 0.80
CA THR A 90 15.64 -9.61 2.22
C THR A 90 14.45 -9.40 3.14
N HIS A 91 13.41 -8.71 2.65
CA HIS A 91 12.20 -8.43 3.40
C HIS A 91 11.34 -9.69 3.57
N PRO A 92 10.80 -10.00 4.77
CA PRO A 92 9.95 -11.18 4.99
C PRO A 92 8.76 -11.27 4.02
N LEU A 93 8.08 -10.14 3.78
CA LEU A 93 6.98 -10.04 2.80
C LEU A 93 7.38 -10.44 1.37
N ALA A 94 8.65 -10.34 1.02
CA ALA A 94 9.20 -10.72 -0.28
C ALA A 94 9.77 -12.15 -0.33
N LYS A 95 9.54 -12.97 0.69
CA LYS A 95 10.01 -14.37 0.71
C LYS A 95 9.49 -15.12 -0.53
N GLY A 96 10.41 -15.66 -1.33
CA GLY A 96 10.12 -16.40 -2.56
C GLY A 96 9.91 -15.52 -3.80
N MET A 97 10.10 -14.20 -3.69
CA MET A 97 10.04 -13.29 -4.83
C MET A 97 11.41 -13.18 -5.54
N PRO A 98 11.43 -13.04 -6.87
CA PRO A 98 12.61 -12.57 -7.59
C PRO A 98 12.90 -11.09 -7.27
N ARG A 99 14.15 -10.65 -7.50
CA ARG A 99 14.55 -9.24 -7.33
C ARG A 99 13.85 -8.30 -8.30
N GLU A 100 13.58 -8.74 -9.52
CA GLU A 100 12.80 -7.99 -10.50
C GLU A 100 11.44 -8.65 -10.69
N SER A 101 10.39 -7.85 -10.66
CA SER A 101 9.01 -8.30 -10.87
C SER A 101 8.20 -7.24 -11.60
N ILE A 102 6.89 -7.43 -11.67
CA ILE A 102 5.94 -6.54 -12.31
C ILE A 102 4.74 -6.28 -11.40
N ALA A 103 4.08 -5.15 -11.59
CA ALA A 103 2.81 -4.82 -10.95
C ALA A 103 1.82 -4.25 -11.97
N TRP A 104 0.53 -4.58 -11.80
CA TRP A 104 -0.55 -3.90 -12.53
C TRP A 104 -0.92 -2.62 -11.79
N ALA A 105 -0.65 -1.47 -12.40
CA ALA A 105 -0.98 -0.15 -11.86
C ALA A 105 -2.18 0.45 -12.60
N GLU A 106 -3.12 1.00 -11.84
CA GLU A 106 -4.33 1.70 -12.34
C GLU A 106 -4.71 2.77 -11.31
N ASP A 107 -4.49 4.04 -11.66
CA ASP A 107 -4.60 5.20 -10.77
C ASP A 107 -3.97 4.92 -9.39
N SER A 108 -2.77 4.35 -9.41
CA SER A 108 -2.16 3.74 -8.22
C SER A 108 -1.30 4.74 -7.45
N PRO A 109 -1.39 4.76 -6.11
CA PRO A 109 -0.56 5.63 -5.30
C PRO A 109 0.90 5.18 -5.32
N VAL A 110 1.81 6.12 -5.12
CA VAL A 110 3.26 5.91 -5.07
C VAL A 110 3.82 6.55 -3.82
N PHE A 111 4.55 5.76 -3.03
CA PHE A 111 4.83 6.13 -1.65
C PHE A 111 6.22 6.76 -1.47
N GLU A 112 6.26 7.73 -0.56
CA GLU A 112 7.47 8.24 0.07
C GLU A 112 7.31 8.30 1.59
N VAL A 113 8.41 8.14 2.31
CA VAL A 113 8.46 8.44 3.74
C VAL A 113 8.31 9.94 3.91
N SER A 114 7.29 10.38 4.65
CA SER A 114 6.97 11.80 4.84
C SER A 114 7.67 12.41 6.05
N ASP A 115 7.99 11.60 7.07
CA ASP A 115 8.69 12.03 8.28
C ASP A 115 10.00 11.26 8.47
N PRO A 116 11.17 11.92 8.32
CA PRO A 116 12.47 11.32 8.55
C PRO A 116 12.67 10.79 9.99
N GLN A 117 12.02 11.39 11.00
CA GLN A 117 12.13 10.96 12.39
C GLN A 117 11.43 9.61 12.62
N GLU A 118 10.39 9.35 11.84
CA GLU A 118 9.64 8.10 11.88
C GLU A 118 10.04 7.11 10.79
N ALA A 119 11.08 7.41 10.00
CA ALA A 119 11.53 6.56 8.90
C ALA A 119 11.85 5.12 9.33
N ALA A 120 12.31 4.93 10.57
CA ALA A 120 12.58 3.60 11.14
C ALA A 120 11.33 2.70 11.21
N ARG A 121 10.13 3.29 11.22
CA ARG A 121 8.85 2.57 11.20
C ARG A 121 8.45 2.09 9.81
N VAL A 122 9.09 2.59 8.75
CA VAL A 122 8.71 2.32 7.35
C VAL A 122 9.77 1.45 6.69
N ARG A 123 9.35 0.31 6.17
CA ARG A 123 10.19 -0.60 5.39
C ARG A 123 9.65 -0.71 3.97
N VAL A 124 10.47 -0.34 3.00
CA VAL A 124 10.09 -0.41 1.59
C VAL A 124 10.37 -1.81 1.06
N VAL A 125 9.33 -2.48 0.57
CA VAL A 125 9.41 -3.86 0.07
C VAL A 125 9.57 -3.91 -1.45
N ALA A 126 8.95 -2.96 -2.16
CA ALA A 126 9.08 -2.83 -3.61
C ALA A 126 9.22 -1.36 -4.00
N ARG A 127 10.02 -1.10 -5.03
CA ARG A 127 10.21 0.22 -5.65
C ARG A 127 10.04 0.14 -7.17
N TYR A 128 9.76 1.28 -7.79
CA TYR A 128 9.97 1.42 -9.23
C TYR A 128 11.47 1.60 -9.51
N PRO A 129 11.99 1.10 -10.65
CA PRO A 129 13.40 1.18 -10.97
C PRO A 129 13.88 2.65 -11.02
N MET A 130 15.06 2.92 -10.46
CA MET A 130 15.65 4.27 -10.53
C MET A 130 16.24 4.56 -11.91
N ASN A 131 16.90 3.55 -12.50
CA ASN A 131 17.74 3.71 -13.69
C ASN A 131 17.17 3.04 -14.95
N ALA A 132 15.88 2.72 -14.95
CA ALA A 132 15.18 2.13 -16.10
C ALA A 132 13.78 2.72 -16.22
N ASP A 133 13.17 2.58 -17.41
CA ASP A 133 11.77 2.92 -17.59
C ASP A 133 10.87 1.99 -16.76
N PRO A 134 10.01 2.53 -15.87
CA PRO A 134 9.02 1.72 -15.18
C PRO A 134 7.99 1.09 -16.11
N LEU A 135 7.68 1.69 -17.27
CA LEU A 135 6.64 1.17 -18.17
C LEU A 135 7.14 -0.06 -18.95
N LEU A 136 6.43 -1.18 -18.83
CA LEU A 136 6.65 -2.36 -19.67
C LEU A 136 5.57 -2.50 -20.74
N SER A 137 4.32 -2.17 -20.40
CA SER A 137 3.19 -2.26 -21.31
C SER A 137 2.05 -1.35 -20.85
N GLY A 138 1.34 -0.74 -21.82
CA GLY A 138 0.23 0.17 -21.57
C GLY A 138 0.63 1.64 -21.72
N TRP A 139 0.09 2.49 -20.85
CA TRP A 139 0.32 3.93 -20.86
C TRP A 139 0.81 4.43 -19.49
N LEU A 140 1.86 5.25 -19.49
CA LEU A 140 2.35 5.93 -18.31
C LEU A 140 2.80 7.33 -18.68
N LEU A 141 2.05 8.34 -18.24
CA LEU A 141 2.48 9.73 -18.25
C LEU A 141 3.14 10.07 -16.92
N GLY A 142 4.27 10.78 -16.97
CA GLY A 142 4.98 11.22 -15.75
C GLY A 142 5.81 10.12 -15.09
N GLY A 143 6.22 9.08 -15.81
CA GLY A 143 6.97 7.94 -15.26
C GLY A 143 8.28 8.32 -14.55
N ASP A 144 8.92 9.43 -14.92
CA ASP A 144 10.11 9.92 -14.22
C ASP A 144 9.83 10.34 -12.75
N LYS A 145 8.59 10.75 -12.43
CA LYS A 145 8.22 11.17 -11.07
C LYS A 145 8.25 10.01 -10.07
N ILE A 146 8.05 8.77 -10.55
CA ILE A 146 7.92 7.57 -9.70
C ILE A 146 9.21 6.76 -9.61
N LYS A 147 10.24 7.07 -10.41
CA LYS A 147 11.52 6.35 -10.39
C LYS A 147 12.16 6.37 -9.00
N GLY A 148 12.57 5.19 -8.51
CA GLY A 148 13.14 4.98 -7.17
C GLY A 148 12.15 5.09 -5.99
N LYS A 149 10.89 5.45 -6.26
CA LYS A 149 9.84 5.60 -5.25
C LYS A 149 9.19 4.26 -4.91
N ALA A 150 8.55 4.18 -3.75
CA ALA A 150 8.04 2.91 -3.25
C ALA A 150 6.69 2.55 -3.87
N ALA A 151 6.55 1.29 -4.28
CA ALA A 151 5.31 0.70 -4.77
C ALA A 151 4.64 -0.21 -3.73
N LEU A 152 5.39 -0.67 -2.72
CA LEU A 152 4.89 -1.46 -1.60
C LEU A 152 5.69 -1.12 -0.34
N VAL A 153 4.99 -0.76 0.74
CA VAL A 153 5.61 -0.45 2.04
C VAL A 153 4.93 -1.20 3.19
N GLU A 154 5.73 -1.60 4.17
CA GLU A 154 5.30 -2.06 5.49
C GLU A 154 5.55 -0.93 6.50
N VAL A 155 4.55 -0.60 7.31
CA VAL A 155 4.63 0.42 8.36
C VAL A 155 4.30 -0.21 9.70
N SER A 156 5.20 -0.12 10.68
CA SER A 156 4.94 -0.59 12.05
C SER A 156 4.01 0.37 12.81
N LEU A 157 3.00 -0.18 13.48
CA LEU A 157 2.06 0.57 14.32
C LEU A 157 1.70 -0.26 15.56
N GLY A 158 2.08 0.23 16.74
CA GLY A 158 2.01 -0.54 17.98
C GLY A 158 2.76 -1.87 17.87
N LYS A 159 2.10 -2.99 18.19
CA LYS A 159 2.66 -4.34 18.05
C LYS A 159 2.41 -4.97 16.67
N GLY A 160 1.63 -4.30 15.83
CA GLY A 160 1.23 -4.80 14.52
C GLY A 160 1.85 -3.99 13.38
N ARG A 161 1.21 -4.09 12.22
CA ARG A 161 1.66 -3.42 11.00
C ARG A 161 0.54 -3.08 10.05
N VAL A 162 0.82 -2.11 9.20
CA VAL A 162 0.04 -1.76 8.03
C VAL A 162 0.87 -2.04 6.78
N VAL A 163 0.33 -2.77 5.82
CA VAL A 163 0.97 -3.05 4.52
C VAL A 163 0.20 -2.30 3.44
N LEU A 164 0.88 -1.38 2.76
CA LEU A 164 0.30 -0.50 1.74
C LEU A 164 0.77 -0.95 0.36
N PHE A 165 -0.14 -1.47 -0.45
CA PHE A 165 0.13 -1.80 -1.85
C PHE A 165 -0.26 -0.63 -2.74
N GLY A 166 0.70 -0.06 -3.46
CA GLY A 166 0.49 0.94 -4.51
C GLY A 166 0.08 0.30 -5.83
N PHE A 167 -0.71 -0.76 -5.75
CA PHE A 167 -1.26 -1.54 -6.86
C PHE A 167 -2.27 -2.56 -6.32
N ARG A 168 -3.01 -3.24 -7.20
CA ARG A 168 -3.89 -4.36 -6.80
C ARG A 168 -3.19 -5.69 -7.05
N PRO A 169 -2.64 -6.37 -6.01
CA PRO A 169 -1.92 -7.63 -6.19
C PRO A 169 -2.81 -8.76 -6.72
N GLN A 170 -4.12 -8.70 -6.50
CA GLN A 170 -5.10 -9.69 -6.92
C GLN A 170 -5.79 -9.38 -8.25
N TYR A 171 -5.41 -8.31 -8.96
CA TYR A 171 -6.20 -7.73 -10.06
C TYR A 171 -6.74 -8.81 -11.02
N ARG A 172 -8.08 -8.96 -11.01
CA ARG A 172 -8.87 -9.91 -11.83
C ARG A 172 -8.33 -11.34 -11.88
N ALA A 173 -7.62 -11.76 -10.85
CA ALA A 173 -6.89 -13.02 -10.79
C ALA A 173 -5.82 -13.26 -11.87
N GLN A 174 -5.33 -12.19 -12.51
CA GLN A 174 -4.33 -12.26 -13.59
C GLN A 174 -2.91 -11.97 -13.08
N SER A 175 -2.78 -11.20 -11.99
CA SER A 175 -1.47 -10.75 -11.48
C SER A 175 -0.75 -11.80 -10.64
N LEU A 176 -0.50 -12.98 -11.20
CA LEU A 176 0.19 -14.09 -10.50
C LEU A 176 1.55 -13.68 -9.91
N ALA A 177 2.26 -12.77 -10.56
CA ALA A 177 3.56 -12.27 -10.11
C ALA A 177 3.51 -11.56 -8.74
N THR A 178 2.37 -11.01 -8.32
CA THR A 178 2.23 -10.26 -7.07
C THR A 178 1.44 -11.00 -5.99
N TYR A 179 0.92 -12.19 -6.28
CA TYR A 179 0.18 -13.03 -5.33
C TYR A 179 1.02 -13.43 -4.12
N THR A 180 2.28 -13.79 -4.36
CA THR A 180 3.20 -14.17 -3.29
C THR A 180 3.36 -13.05 -2.27
N LEU A 181 3.46 -11.79 -2.70
CA LEU A 181 3.51 -10.62 -1.79
C LEU A 181 2.23 -10.51 -0.94
N LEU A 182 1.05 -10.66 -1.56
CA LEU A 182 -0.23 -10.61 -0.86
C LEU A 182 -0.37 -11.75 0.15
N PHE A 183 -0.09 -12.99 -0.24
CA PHE A 183 -0.19 -14.15 0.65
C PHE A 183 0.83 -14.09 1.79
N ASN A 184 2.03 -13.57 1.54
CA ASN A 184 3.00 -13.31 2.59
C ASN A 184 2.49 -12.26 3.58
N ALA A 185 1.85 -11.18 3.11
CA ALA A 185 1.25 -10.16 3.98
C ALA A 185 0.16 -10.73 4.89
N ILE A 186 -0.63 -11.68 4.40
CA ILE A 186 -1.71 -12.34 5.14
C ILE A 186 -1.16 -13.39 6.12
N SER A 187 -0.20 -14.20 5.67
CA SER A 187 0.20 -15.43 6.38
C SER A 187 1.32 -15.20 7.41
N GLN A 188 2.16 -14.20 7.20
CA GLN A 188 3.28 -13.93 8.10
C GLN A 188 2.80 -13.07 9.27
N ARG A 189 3.28 -13.34 10.48
CA ARG A 189 3.07 -12.43 11.60
C ARG A 189 4.03 -11.23 11.51
N PRO A 190 3.68 -10.07 12.10
CA PRO A 190 4.61 -8.97 12.24
C PRO A 190 5.87 -9.48 12.96
N ASN A 191 7.05 -9.27 12.37
CA ASN A 191 8.30 -9.54 13.07
C ASN A 191 8.59 -8.33 13.95
N THR A 192 8.06 -8.33 15.18
CA THR A 192 8.41 -7.36 16.21
C THR A 192 9.82 -7.65 16.69
N ALA A 193 10.83 -7.26 15.89
CA ALA A 193 12.15 -7.07 16.45
C ALA A 193 12.04 -5.94 17.50
N PRO A 194 12.50 -6.15 18.74
CA PRO A 194 12.47 -5.08 19.74
C PRO A 194 13.29 -3.91 19.23
N ALA A 195 12.70 -2.71 19.26
CA ALA A 195 13.44 -1.47 19.10
C ALA A 195 14.44 -1.37 20.26
N GLY A 196 15.71 -1.67 19.99
CA GLY A 196 16.80 -1.57 20.96
C GLY A 196 17.41 -2.91 21.37
N ALA A 197 18.18 -3.52 20.47
CA ALA A 197 19.37 -4.27 20.84
C ALA A 197 20.54 -3.63 20.10
N ALA A 198 20.92 -2.44 20.56
CA ALA A 198 22.25 -1.91 20.26
C ALA A 198 23.28 -2.77 21.01
N ASP A 199 24.41 -3.00 20.35
CA ASP A 199 25.56 -3.79 20.77
C ASP A 199 25.82 -3.79 22.29
N GLN A 200 25.98 -5.00 22.84
CA GLN A 200 26.83 -5.25 24.00
C GLN A 200 28.20 -5.74 23.52
#